data_AF-A0A975B5X6-F1
#
_entry.id   AF-A0A975B5X6-F1
#
_cell.length_a   1.000
_cell.length_b   1.000
_cell.length_c   1.000
_cell.angle_alpha   90.00
_cell.angle_beta   90.00
_cell.angle_gamma   90.00
#
_symmetry.space_group_name_H-M   'P 1'
#
loop_
_entity.id
_entity.type
_entity.pdbx_description
1 polymer ?
#
loop_
_entity_poly.entity_id
_entity_poly.type
_entity_poly.pdbx_seq_one_letter_code
_entity_poly.pdbx_strand_id
1 'polypeptide(L)'
;MKQNLILSICLILFQLLIPFQSLAEISAESYCQLSIQKLTQEIQALKDLTAIEKLGGNKREKKTTLDQEAETLFKSFGITAHEYINYMSKNWHKVERYLRANPAIKQEIDRLTAERKNLLEQYDNLINK
;
A
#
# COMPACT_ATOMS: atom_id res chain seq x y z
N MET A 1 30.02 -26.56 36.69
CA MET A 1 30.45 -25.56 35.67
C MET A 1 30.18 -25.96 34.22
N LYS A 2 30.37 -27.22 33.81
CA LYS A 2 30.18 -27.63 32.39
C LYS A 2 28.73 -27.59 31.88
N GLN A 3 27.73 -27.84 32.73
CA GLN A 3 26.30 -27.79 32.36
C GLN A 3 25.80 -26.39 32.02
N ASN A 4 26.28 -25.35 32.71
CA ASN A 4 25.89 -23.96 32.44
C ASN A 4 26.46 -23.45 31.10
N LEU A 5 27.56 -24.03 30.61
CA LEU A 5 28.15 -23.70 29.33
C LEU A 5 27.29 -24.24 28.16
N ILE A 6 26.77 -25.46 28.29
CA ILE A 6 25.96 -26.12 27.25
C ILE A 6 24.60 -25.42 27.11
N LEU A 7 23.94 -25.06 28.22
CA LEU A 7 22.69 -24.31 28.22
C LEU A 7 22.84 -22.91 27.58
N SER A 8 23.98 -22.24 27.82
CA SER A 8 24.29 -20.94 27.22
C SER A 8 24.52 -21.04 25.71
N ILE A 9 25.24 -22.07 25.25
CA ILE A 9 25.48 -22.33 23.82
C ILE A 9 24.16 -22.64 23.09
N CYS A 10 23.27 -23.43 23.70
CA CYS A 10 21.96 -23.72 23.11
C CYS A 10 21.08 -22.47 22.97
N LEU A 11 21.14 -21.53 23.92
CA LEU A 11 20.40 -20.27 23.87
C LEU A 11 20.90 -19.33 22.76
N ILE A 12 22.22 -19.26 22.53
CA ILE A 12 22.82 -18.46 21.46
C ILE A 12 22.49 -19.06 20.08
N LEU A 13 22.54 -20.40 19.94
CA LEU A 13 22.17 -21.08 18.71
C LEU A 13 20.67 -20.95 18.38
N PHE A 14 19.81 -20.90 19.40
CA PHE A 14 18.37 -20.70 19.21
C PHE A 14 18.04 -19.29 18.70
N GLN A 15 18.81 -18.26 19.10
CA GLN A 15 18.64 -16.90 18.57
C GLN A 15 19.08 -16.75 17.10
N LEU A 16 20.00 -17.60 16.61
CA LEU A 16 20.42 -17.63 15.20
C LEU A 16 19.45 -18.36 14.27
N LEU A 17 18.51 -19.12 14.82
CA LEU A 17 17.48 -19.88 14.09
C LEU A 17 16.15 -19.12 13.97
N ILE A 18 16.03 -17.93 14.56
CA ILE A 18 14.92 -17.05 14.26
C ILE A 18 15.16 -16.54 12.84
N PRO A 19 14.34 -16.90 11.84
CA PRO A 19 14.43 -16.23 10.56
C PRO A 19 14.22 -14.74 10.88
N PHE A 20 15.26 -13.93 10.68
CA PHE A 20 15.05 -12.51 10.45
C PHE A 20 13.95 -12.47 9.42
N GLN A 21 12.76 -12.01 9.81
CA GLN A 21 11.74 -11.63 8.85
C GLN A 21 12.44 -10.59 7.99
N SER A 22 12.99 -11.03 6.85
CA SER A 22 13.49 -10.12 5.85
C SER A 22 12.25 -9.29 5.52
N LEU A 23 12.25 -8.03 5.96
CA LEU A 23 11.34 -7.01 5.47
C LEU A 23 11.34 -7.20 3.96
N ALA A 24 10.25 -7.75 3.42
CA ALA A 24 10.22 -8.15 2.03
C ALA A 24 10.40 -6.88 1.20
N GLU A 25 11.60 -6.67 0.66
CA GLU A 25 11.88 -5.48 -0.14
C GLU A 25 11.19 -5.70 -1.48
N ILE A 26 9.99 -5.12 -1.62
CA ILE A 26 9.23 -5.20 -2.87
C ILE A 26 10.05 -4.66 -4.03
N SER A 27 9.85 -5.22 -5.22
CA SER A 27 10.48 -4.71 -6.43
C SER A 27 9.82 -3.38 -6.87
N ALA A 28 10.52 -2.61 -7.72
CA ALA A 28 9.94 -1.41 -8.32
C ALA A 28 8.72 -1.73 -9.20
N GLU A 29 8.74 -2.89 -9.88
CA GLU A 29 7.60 -3.40 -10.63
C GLU A 29 6.39 -3.65 -9.73
N SER A 30 6.59 -4.43 -8.66
CA SER A 30 5.54 -4.75 -7.70
C SER A 30 4.99 -3.49 -7.03
N TYR A 31 5.86 -2.53 -6.72
CA TYR A 31 5.45 -1.22 -6.22
C TYR A 31 4.55 -0.48 -7.23
N CYS A 32 4.93 -0.40 -8.50
CA CYS A 32 4.13 0.26 -9.53
C CYS A 32 2.78 -0.44 -9.75
N GLN A 33 2.75 -1.79 -9.76
CA GLN A 33 1.51 -2.56 -9.87
C GLN A 33 0.60 -2.31 -8.67
N LEU A 34 1.16 -2.33 -7.45
CA LEU A 34 0.45 -1.99 -6.23
C LEU A 34 -0.11 -0.56 -6.28
N SER A 35 0.68 0.42 -6.76
CA SER A 35 0.20 1.80 -6.92
C SER A 35 -1.00 1.90 -7.86
N ILE A 36 -1.00 1.15 -8.97
CA ILE A 36 -2.14 1.10 -9.91
C ILE A 36 -3.37 0.52 -9.23
N GLN A 37 -3.24 -0.61 -8.52
CA GLN A 37 -4.37 -1.24 -7.82
C GLN A 37 -4.92 -0.33 -6.72
N LYS A 38 -4.03 0.31 -5.96
CA LYS A 38 -4.41 1.26 -4.90
C LYS A 38 -5.15 2.46 -5.49
N LEU A 39 -4.64 3.07 -6.57
CA LEU A 39 -5.31 4.19 -7.23
C LEU A 39 -6.69 3.79 -7.77
N THR A 40 -6.80 2.58 -8.33
CA THR A 40 -8.07 2.04 -8.82
C THR A 40 -9.09 1.87 -7.69
N GLN A 41 -8.67 1.31 -6.55
CA GLN A 41 -9.50 1.21 -5.35
C GLN A 41 -9.92 2.58 -4.82
N GLU A 42 -9.00 3.56 -4.77
CA GLU A 42 -9.31 4.94 -4.35
C GLU A 42 -10.35 5.61 -5.26
N ILE A 43 -10.24 5.41 -6.57
CA ILE A 43 -11.20 5.93 -7.56
C ILE A 43 -12.58 5.31 -7.32
N GLN A 44 -12.65 3.99 -7.13
CA GLN A 44 -13.93 3.33 -6.85
C GLN A 44 -14.53 3.79 -5.53
N ALA A 45 -13.69 3.93 -4.49
CA ALA A 45 -14.09 4.45 -3.20
C ALA A 45 -14.70 5.84 -3.30
N LEU A 46 -14.07 6.76 -4.05
CA LEU A 46 -14.58 8.11 -4.26
C LEU A 46 -15.91 8.11 -5.02
N LYS A 47 -16.08 7.22 -6.02
CA LYS A 47 -17.35 7.06 -6.75
C LYS A 47 -18.46 6.58 -5.81
N ASP A 48 -18.18 5.59 -4.98
CA ASP A 48 -19.13 5.04 -4.01
C ASP A 48 -19.51 6.08 -2.94
N LEU A 49 -18.53 6.79 -2.38
CA LEU A 49 -18.77 7.85 -1.39
C LEU A 49 -19.61 8.99 -1.98
N THR A 50 -19.32 9.38 -3.22
CA THR A 50 -20.14 10.37 -3.94
C THR A 50 -21.59 9.91 -4.12
N ALA A 51 -21.81 8.63 -4.42
CA ALA A 51 -23.15 8.07 -4.55
C ALA A 51 -23.89 8.05 -3.19
N ILE A 52 -23.19 7.63 -2.12
CA ILE A 52 -23.72 7.62 -0.75
C ILE A 52 -24.14 9.04 -0.32
N GLU A 53 -23.30 10.04 -0.59
CA GLU A 53 -23.58 11.44 -0.26
C GLU A 53 -24.87 11.93 -0.94
N LYS A 54 -25.01 11.67 -2.25
CA LYS A 54 -26.19 12.09 -3.01
C LYS A 54 -27.48 11.41 -2.57
N LEU A 55 -27.39 10.18 -2.04
CA LEU A 55 -28.54 9.36 -1.66
C LEU A 55 -28.82 9.38 -0.15
N GLY A 56 -28.02 10.08 0.66
CA GLY A 56 -28.18 10.13 2.11
C GLY A 56 -27.88 8.80 2.83
N GLY A 57 -26.96 7.99 2.29
CA GLY A 57 -26.61 6.67 2.84
C GLY A 57 -25.66 6.69 4.05
N ASN A 58 -25.41 5.51 4.63
CA ASN A 58 -24.52 5.34 5.78
C ASN A 58 -23.02 5.34 5.37
N LYS A 59 -22.32 6.44 5.67
CA LYS A 59 -20.89 6.62 5.34
C LYS A 59 -19.94 5.77 6.20
N ARG A 60 -20.36 5.39 7.41
CA ARG A 60 -19.47 4.79 8.43
C ARG A 60 -19.08 3.36 8.07
N GLU A 61 -20.05 2.57 7.64
CA GLU A 61 -19.86 1.18 7.22
C GLU A 61 -18.92 1.11 6.01
N LYS A 62 -19.16 1.96 5.00
CA LYS A 62 -18.32 2.01 3.80
C LYS A 62 -16.86 2.35 4.11
N LYS A 63 -16.60 3.29 5.01
CA LYS A 63 -15.24 3.65 5.40
C LYS A 63 -14.47 2.47 6.01
N THR A 64 -15.11 1.70 6.90
CA THR A 64 -14.48 0.52 7.51
C THR A 64 -14.13 -0.54 6.47
N THR A 65 -15.02 -0.78 5.49
CA THR A 65 -14.73 -1.71 4.38
C THR A 65 -13.53 -1.26 3.57
N LEU A 66 -13.45 0.03 3.22
CA LEU A 66 -12.34 0.58 2.44
C LEU A 66 -10.98 0.45 3.16
N ASP A 67 -10.96 0.69 4.47
CA ASP A 67 -9.73 0.53 5.27
C ASP A 67 -9.25 -0.94 5.29
N GLN A 68 -10.19 -1.90 5.36
CA GLN A 68 -9.87 -3.34 5.31
C GLN A 68 -9.42 -3.80 3.93
N GLU A 69 -10.03 -3.29 2.86
CA GLU A 69 -9.65 -3.58 1.48
C GLU A 69 -8.24 -3.06 1.18
N ALA A 70 -7.92 -1.84 1.63
CA ALA A 70 -6.58 -1.27 1.49
C ALA A 70 -5.52 -2.09 2.23
N GLU A 71 -5.80 -2.48 3.48
CA GLU A 71 -4.89 -3.33 4.26
C GLU A 71 -4.69 -4.71 3.62
N THR A 72 -5.75 -5.30 3.08
CA THR A 72 -5.70 -6.57 2.36
C THR A 72 -4.85 -6.46 1.10
N LEU A 73 -4.97 -5.37 0.36
CA LEU A 73 -4.15 -5.08 -0.81
C LEU A 73 -2.66 -4.96 -0.45
N PHE A 74 -2.31 -4.24 0.62
CA PHE A 74 -0.90 -4.16 1.01
C PHE A 74 -0.33 -5.54 1.40
N LYS A 75 -1.11 -6.32 2.19
CA LYS A 75 -0.73 -7.68 2.58
C LYS A 75 -0.57 -8.63 1.41
N SER A 76 -1.36 -8.49 0.34
CA SER A 76 -1.20 -9.34 -0.85
C SER A 76 0.13 -9.11 -1.57
N PHE A 77 0.78 -7.97 -1.34
CA PHE A 77 2.13 -7.66 -1.81
C PHE A 77 3.22 -7.91 -0.75
N GLY A 78 2.86 -8.49 0.40
CA GLY A 78 3.79 -8.80 1.47
C GLY A 78 4.31 -7.58 2.24
N ILE A 79 3.60 -6.45 2.20
CA ILE A 79 3.99 -5.21 2.86
C ILE A 79 2.85 -4.60 3.67
N THR A 80 3.20 -3.59 4.46
CA THR A 80 2.29 -2.70 5.17
C THR A 80 2.05 -1.39 4.40
N ALA A 81 0.99 -0.67 4.77
CA ALA A 81 0.78 0.71 4.30
C ALA A 81 1.97 1.64 4.59
N HIS A 82 2.61 1.45 5.75
CA HIS A 82 3.77 2.25 6.16
C HIS A 82 4.98 2.00 5.25
N GLU A 83 5.25 0.74 4.92
CA GLU A 83 6.33 0.38 3.99
C GLU A 83 6.04 0.89 2.58
N TYR A 84 4.79 0.81 2.11
CA TYR A 84 4.37 1.40 0.83
C TYR A 84 4.69 2.90 0.75
N ILE A 85 4.29 3.67 1.76
CA ILE A 85 4.53 5.13 1.81
C ILE A 85 6.03 5.43 1.80
N ASN A 86 6.82 4.67 2.55
CA ASN A 86 8.25 4.90 2.67
C ASN A 86 9.07 4.39 1.48
N TYR A 87 8.52 3.45 0.69
CA TYR A 87 9.24 2.82 -0.40
C TYR A 87 9.73 3.84 -1.42
N MET A 88 8.85 4.76 -1.86
CA MET A 88 9.21 5.79 -2.83
C MET A 88 10.37 6.66 -2.33
N SER A 89 10.33 7.12 -1.08
CA SER A 89 11.38 7.96 -0.51
C SER A 89 12.75 7.26 -0.50
N LYS A 90 12.79 5.94 -0.25
CA LYS A 90 14.03 5.16 -0.21
C LYS A 90 14.49 4.68 -1.59
N ASN A 91 13.57 4.45 -2.51
CA ASN A 91 13.81 3.75 -3.77
C ASN A 91 13.44 4.57 -5.02
N TRP A 92 13.28 5.89 -4.91
CA TRP A 92 12.80 6.74 -6.00
C TRP A 92 13.56 6.52 -7.31
N HIS A 93 14.89 6.41 -7.26
CA HIS A 93 15.71 6.14 -8.44
C HIS A 93 15.39 4.82 -9.13
N LYS A 94 15.09 3.76 -8.35
CA LYS A 94 14.72 2.44 -8.89
C LYS A 94 13.35 2.52 -9.57
N VAL A 95 12.38 3.16 -8.92
CA VAL A 95 11.03 3.36 -9.45
C VAL A 95 11.07 4.22 -10.72
N GLU A 96 11.81 5.31 -10.70
CA GLU A 96 11.92 6.21 -11.85
C GLU A 96 12.55 5.49 -13.05
N ARG A 97 13.65 4.74 -12.83
CA ARG A 97 14.27 3.93 -13.89
C ARG A 97 13.29 2.92 -14.47
N TYR A 98 12.53 2.24 -13.62
CA TYR A 98 11.52 1.29 -14.05
C TYR A 98 10.43 1.96 -14.89
N LEU A 99 9.91 3.12 -14.46
CA LEU A 99 8.89 3.87 -15.19
C LEU A 99 9.38 4.45 -16.52
N ARG A 100 10.64 4.86 -16.63
CA ARG A 100 11.24 5.28 -17.90
C ARG A 100 11.34 4.11 -18.90
N ALA A 101 11.67 2.91 -18.39
CA ALA A 101 11.71 1.70 -19.21
C ALA A 101 10.31 1.17 -19.57
N ASN A 102 9.28 1.52 -18.80
CA ASN A 102 7.90 1.05 -18.95
C ASN A 102 6.91 2.22 -19.09
N PRO A 103 6.93 2.96 -20.23
CA PRO A 103 6.14 4.17 -20.39
C PRO A 103 4.62 3.95 -20.30
N ALA A 104 4.12 2.77 -20.69
CA ALA A 104 2.70 2.43 -20.55
C ALA A 104 2.25 2.39 -19.08
N ILE A 105 3.09 1.81 -18.20
CA ILE A 105 2.82 1.79 -16.75
C ILE A 105 2.83 3.21 -16.18
N LYS A 106 3.79 4.04 -16.62
CA LYS A 106 3.84 5.46 -16.22
C LYS A 106 2.58 6.21 -16.64
N GLN A 107 2.16 6.07 -17.90
CA GLN A 107 0.97 6.72 -18.43
C GLN A 107 -0.29 6.30 -17.67
N GLU A 108 -0.41 5.02 -17.30
CA GLU A 108 -1.55 4.53 -16.52
C GLU A 108 -1.57 5.12 -15.10
N ILE A 109 -0.43 5.18 -14.41
CA ILE A 109 -0.32 5.82 -13.10
C ILE A 109 -0.69 7.31 -13.19
N ASP A 110 -0.18 8.01 -14.20
CA ASP A 110 -0.47 9.44 -14.42
C ASP A 110 -1.97 9.66 -14.68
N ARG A 111 -2.58 8.83 -15.53
CA ARG A 111 -4.02 8.88 -15.85
C ARG A 111 -4.87 8.65 -14.61
N LEU A 112 -4.60 7.59 -13.86
CA LEU A 112 -5.33 7.26 -12.63
C LEU A 112 -5.15 8.34 -11.55
N THR A 113 -3.95 8.91 -11.42
CA THR A 113 -3.69 10.02 -10.48
C THR A 113 -4.53 11.24 -10.82
N ALA A 114 -4.63 11.59 -12.11
CA ALA A 114 -5.46 12.70 -12.57
C ALA A 114 -6.96 12.43 -12.35
N GLU A 115 -7.45 11.22 -12.67
CA GLU A 115 -8.84 10.82 -12.43
C GLU A 115 -9.19 10.90 -10.94
N ARG A 116 -8.35 10.35 -10.07
CA ARG A 116 -8.55 10.42 -8.62
C ARG A 116 -8.61 11.86 -8.12
N LYS A 117 -7.70 12.73 -8.59
CA LYS A 117 -7.69 14.15 -8.18
C LYS A 117 -9.01 14.84 -8.54
N ASN A 118 -9.48 14.66 -9.77
CA ASN A 118 -10.75 15.22 -10.22
C ASN A 118 -11.94 14.70 -9.39
N LEU A 119 -11.99 13.41 -9.09
CA LEU A 119 -13.06 12.83 -8.27
C LEU A 119 -13.02 13.33 -6.83
N LEU A 120 -11.84 13.51 -6.25
CA LEU A 120 -11.68 14.07 -4.92
C LEU A 120 -12.19 15.51 -4.87
N GLU A 121 -11.83 16.35 -5.84
CA GLU A 121 -12.33 17.73 -5.95
C GLU A 121 -13.86 17.76 -6.10
N GLN A 122 -14.44 16.86 -6.89
CA GLN A 122 -15.90 16.75 -7.02
C GLN A 122 -16.58 16.35 -5.72
N TYR A 123 -16.00 15.39 -4.99
CA TYR A 123 -16.51 14.94 -3.70
C TYR A 123 -16.41 16.03 -2.64
N ASP A 124 -15.27 16.72 -2.54
CA ASP A 124 -15.07 17.84 -1.61
C ASP A 124 -16.07 18.97 -1.87
N ASN A 125 -16.32 19.30 -3.14
CA ASN A 125 -17.34 20.28 -3.52
C ASN A 125 -18.77 19.84 -3.22
N LEU A 126 -19.03 18.54 -3.07
CA LEU A 126 -20.35 18.02 -2.73
C LEU A 126 -20.62 18.12 -1.22
N ILE A 127 -19.63 17.79 -0.40
CA ILE A 127 -19.79 17.74 1.07
C ILE A 127 -19.68 19.11 1.76
N ASN A 128 -19.08 20.10 1.09
CA ASN A 128 -18.90 21.46 1.63
C ASN A 128 -19.95 22.47 1.12
N LYS A 129 -21.05 21.99 0.53
CA LYS A 129 -22.22 22.80 0.17
C LYS A 129 -23.21 22.85 1.32
#